data_AF-A0A1W1XJV1-F1
#
_entry.id   AF-A0A1W1XJV1-F1
#
_cell.length_a   1.000
_cell.length_b   1.000
_cell.length_c   1.000
_cell.angle_alpha   90.00
_cell.angle_beta   90.00
_cell.angle_gamma   90.00
#
_symmetry.space_group_name_H-M   'P 1'
#
loop_
_entity.id
_entity.type
_entity.pdbx_description
1 polymer ?
#
loop_
_entity_poly.entity_id
_entity_poly.type
_entity_poly.pdbx_seq_one_letter_code
_entity_poly.pdbx_strand_id
1 'polypeptide(L)'
;MVLFTYIKESKSIIDETYIFKIDRRINMKKLFKCSVCGYVSEGDVAPEKCPKCGAGADKFEELSSEATEKIYRSDRTNAIHMEIITLAEKIIVLSKEGIEDNLDPKCLAAFKQAKDEAWTIKQRSKTELAGHMNLGKW
;
A
#
# COMPACT_ATOMS: atom_id res chain seq x y z
N MET A 1 13.51 -7.07 -36.32
CA MET A 1 14.16 -5.81 -35.88
C MET A 1 13.12 -4.70 -35.72
N VAL A 2 12.08 -4.86 -34.88
CA VAL A 2 11.15 -3.75 -34.51
C VAL A 2 10.49 -3.94 -33.13
N LEU A 3 10.89 -4.93 -32.31
CA LEU A 3 10.27 -5.13 -30.98
C LEU A 3 11.00 -4.45 -29.82
N PHE A 4 12.18 -3.86 -30.06
CA PHE A 4 13.04 -3.31 -29.00
C PHE A 4 12.88 -1.81 -28.74
N THR A 5 12.06 -1.11 -29.53
CA THR A 5 11.97 0.36 -29.46
C THR A 5 10.85 0.89 -28.56
N TYR A 6 9.99 0.03 -28.00
CA TYR A 6 8.81 0.43 -27.22
C TYR A 6 8.96 0.32 -25.68
N ILE A 7 10.18 0.09 -25.19
CA ILE A 7 10.50 0.05 -23.74
C ILE A 7 11.42 1.21 -23.37
N LYS A 8 11.13 2.43 -23.84
CA LYS A 8 11.92 3.63 -23.49
C LYS A 8 11.17 4.67 -22.67
N GLU A 9 9.90 4.43 -22.31
CA GLU A 9 9.13 5.39 -21.48
C GLU A 9 8.39 4.76 -20.29
N SER A 10 8.71 3.53 -19.88
CA SER A 10 8.37 3.09 -18.52
C SER A 10 9.34 3.72 -17.54
N LYS A 11 9.27 5.04 -17.35
CA LYS A 11 9.85 5.68 -16.16
C LYS A 11 9.28 4.91 -14.97
N SER A 12 10.12 4.17 -14.27
CA SER A 12 9.74 3.58 -13.00
C SER A 12 9.16 4.72 -12.16
N ILE A 13 7.94 4.54 -11.67
CA ILE A 13 7.24 5.50 -10.78
C ILE A 13 8.00 5.68 -9.46
N ILE A 14 9.06 4.91 -9.25
CA ILE A 14 10.01 4.99 -8.16
C ILE A 14 11.33 5.56 -8.69
N ASP A 15 11.43 6.89 -8.73
CA ASP A 15 12.71 7.58 -8.69
C ASP A 15 13.30 7.40 -7.27
N GLU A 16 14.62 7.20 -7.14
CA GLU A 16 15.33 7.15 -5.85
C GLU A 16 15.00 8.38 -4.98
N THR A 17 14.74 9.54 -5.58
CA THR A 17 14.31 10.74 -4.86
C THR A 17 12.89 10.63 -4.28
N TYR A 18 12.01 9.84 -4.90
CA TYR A 18 10.66 9.56 -4.40
C TYR A 18 10.70 8.58 -3.24
N ILE A 19 11.55 7.54 -3.32
CA ILE A 19 11.81 6.60 -2.22
C ILE A 19 12.37 7.33 -0.99
N PHE A 20 13.31 8.26 -1.17
CA PHE A 20 13.86 9.06 -0.07
C PHE A 20 12.83 9.98 0.61
N LYS A 21 11.80 10.45 -0.12
CA LYS A 21 10.73 11.30 0.43
C LYS A 21 9.69 10.52 1.24
N ILE A 22 9.49 9.23 0.96
CA ILE A 22 8.54 8.35 1.64
C ILE A 22 9.18 7.44 2.68
N ASP A 23 10.51 7.32 2.73
CA ASP A 23 11.19 6.60 3.80
C ASP A 23 11.17 7.42 5.11
N ARG A 24 10.10 7.22 5.89
CA ARG A 24 9.90 7.91 7.19
C ARG A 24 10.92 7.53 8.27
N ARG A 25 11.89 6.66 7.98
CA ARG A 25 13.00 6.31 8.91
C ARG A 25 13.91 7.50 9.23
N ILE A 26 13.90 8.56 8.44
CA ILE A 26 14.83 9.69 8.58
C ILE A 26 14.35 10.73 9.62
N ASN A 27 13.09 10.67 10.08
CA ASN A 27 12.57 11.64 11.04
C ASN A 27 11.45 11.05 11.92
N MET A 28 11.79 10.09 12.79
CA MET A 28 10.83 9.50 13.73
C MET A 28 10.34 10.54 14.75
N LYS A 29 9.08 10.96 14.60
CA LYS A 29 8.37 11.76 15.61
C LYS A 29 7.57 10.87 16.55
N LYS A 30 7.18 11.42 17.70
CA LYS A 30 6.24 10.77 18.60
C LYS A 30 4.92 10.51 17.89
N LEU A 31 4.29 9.40 18.24
CA LEU A 31 2.98 9.01 17.73
C LEU A 31 1.97 9.01 18.86
N PHE A 32 0.81 9.60 18.61
CA PHE A 32 -0.29 9.67 19.57
C PHE A 32 -1.50 8.93 19.01
N LYS A 33 -1.98 7.91 19.72
CA LYS A 33 -3.13 7.12 19.32
C LYS A 33 -4.38 7.57 20.05
N CYS A 34 -5.44 7.86 19.30
CA CYS A 34 -6.76 8.14 19.87
C CYS A 34 -7.35 6.86 20.46
N SER A 35 -7.65 6.86 21.76
CA SER A 35 -8.25 5.72 22.48
C SER A 35 -9.69 5.44 22.07
N VAL A 36 -10.38 6.42 21.46
CA VAL A 36 -11.77 6.27 21.00
C VAL A 36 -11.85 5.54 19.65
N CYS A 37 -11.03 5.93 18.66
CA CYS A 37 -11.20 5.48 17.27
C CYS A 37 -9.94 4.87 16.64
N GLY A 38 -8.82 4.83 17.36
CA GLY A 38 -7.56 4.25 16.92
C GLY A 38 -6.74 5.09 15.94
N TYR A 39 -7.14 6.32 15.62
CA TYR A 39 -6.36 7.21 14.75
C TYR A 39 -4.98 7.49 15.36
N VAL A 40 -3.92 7.39 14.56
CA VAL A 40 -2.55 7.68 14.96
C VAL A 40 -2.11 9.01 14.36
N SER A 41 -1.78 9.96 15.22
CA SER A 41 -1.26 11.29 14.88
C SER A 41 0.25 11.32 15.04
N GLU A 42 0.94 11.99 14.13
CA GLU A 42 2.37 12.26 14.21
C GLU A 42 2.62 13.70 14.68
N GLY A 43 3.52 13.90 15.63
CA GLY A 43 3.88 15.25 16.11
C GLY A 43 4.66 15.24 17.41
N ASP A 44 5.07 16.41 17.90
CA ASP A 44 5.71 16.55 19.21
C ASP A 44 4.68 16.51 20.36
N VAL A 45 3.43 16.89 20.05
CA VAL A 45 2.29 16.90 20.97
C VAL A 45 1.05 16.32 20.30
N ALA A 46 0.10 15.82 21.10
CA ALA A 46 -1.20 15.36 20.61
C ALA A 46 -2.03 16.51 20.02
N PRO A 47 -2.85 16.25 18.99
CA PRO A 47 -3.72 17.27 18.41
C PRO A 47 -4.86 17.64 19.38
N GLU A 48 -5.34 18.89 19.32
CA GLU A 48 -6.44 19.37 20.18
C GLU A 48 -7.74 18.58 20.00
N LYS A 49 -8.00 18.14 18.76
CA LYS A 49 -9.14 17.29 18.39
C LYS A 49 -8.71 16.21 17.44
N CYS A 50 -9.24 15.01 17.62
CA CYS A 50 -9.01 13.89 16.72
C CYS A 50 -9.63 14.18 15.34
N PRO A 51 -8.86 14.16 14.23
CA PRO A 51 -9.38 14.43 12.88
C PRO A 51 -10.43 13.41 12.41
N LYS A 52 -10.41 12.19 12.96
CA LYS A 52 -11.30 11.11 12.56
C LYS A 52 -12.64 11.11 13.30
N CYS A 53 -12.65 11.38 14.62
CA CYS A 53 -13.87 11.27 15.45
C CYS A 53 -14.22 12.54 16.25
N GLY A 54 -13.38 13.57 16.23
CA GLY A 54 -13.62 14.83 16.95
C GLY A 54 -13.39 14.80 18.47
N ALA A 55 -12.99 13.65 19.05
CA ALA A 55 -12.64 13.56 20.46
C ALA A 55 -11.50 14.51 20.84
N GLY A 56 -11.49 15.03 22.07
CA GLY A 56 -10.48 15.97 22.56
C GLY A 56 -9.09 15.35 22.73
N ALA A 57 -8.09 16.22 22.94
CA ALA A 57 -6.69 15.84 23.19
C ALA A 57 -6.52 14.87 24.37
N ASP A 58 -7.42 14.92 25.37
CA ASP A 58 -7.44 14.03 26.53
C ASP A 58 -7.66 12.55 26.16
N LYS A 59 -8.11 12.28 24.93
CA LYS A 59 -8.30 10.93 24.39
C LYS A 59 -7.11 10.41 23.60
N PHE A 60 -5.98 11.11 23.60
CA PHE A 60 -4.76 10.65 22.96
C PHE A 60 -3.78 10.07 23.96
N GLU A 61 -3.21 8.91 23.59
CA GLU A 61 -2.16 8.23 24.33
C GLU A 61 -0.88 8.24 23.49
N GLU A 62 0.23 8.70 24.06
CA GLU A 62 1.55 8.61 23.41
C GLU A 62 1.96 7.13 23.30
N LEU A 63 2.33 6.69 22.11
CA LEU A 63 2.81 5.34 21.87
C LEU A 63 4.25 5.18 22.36
N SER A 64 4.58 3.96 22.82
CA SER A 64 5.96 3.63 23.19
C SER A 64 6.91 3.77 22.00
N SER A 65 8.21 3.91 22.28
CA SER A 65 9.24 3.92 21.24
C SER A 65 9.22 2.66 20.38
N GLU A 66 9.00 1.48 21.00
CA GLU A 66 8.89 0.21 20.27
C GLU A 66 7.66 0.19 19.33
N ALA A 67 6.50 0.65 19.80
CA ALA A 67 5.31 0.74 18.97
C ALA A 67 5.48 1.74 17.83
N THR A 68 6.15 2.86 18.10
CA THR A 68 6.46 3.91 17.13
C THR A 68 7.40 3.39 16.04
N GLU A 69 8.52 2.76 16.40
CA GLU A 69 9.45 2.12 15.46
C GLU A 69 8.74 1.08 14.59
N LYS A 70 7.90 0.25 15.20
CA LYS A 70 7.15 -0.80 14.50
C LYS A 70 6.22 -0.22 13.43
N ILE A 71 5.54 0.89 13.70
CA ILE A 71 4.69 1.59 12.74
C ILE A 71 5.56 2.17 11.61
N TYR A 72 6.57 2.98 11.91
CA TYR A 72 7.41 3.59 10.86
C TYR A 72 8.10 2.57 9.96
N ARG A 73 8.58 1.45 10.52
CA ARG A 73 9.18 0.37 9.74
C ARG A 73 8.18 -0.33 8.83
N SER A 74 6.92 -0.41 9.25
CA SER A 74 5.85 -1.13 8.53
C SER A 74 5.15 -0.28 7.48
N ASP A 75 5.13 1.05 7.64
CA ASP A 75 4.49 1.99 6.69
C ASP A 75 4.96 1.75 5.25
N ARG A 76 6.27 1.56 5.04
CA ARG A 76 6.80 1.32 3.68
C ARG A 76 6.36 -0.02 3.10
N THR A 77 6.36 -1.10 3.88
CA THR A 77 5.93 -2.41 3.38
C THR A 77 4.43 -2.44 3.14
N ASN A 78 3.64 -1.74 3.96
CA ASN A 78 2.21 -1.54 3.75
C ASN A 78 1.93 -0.82 2.42
N ALA A 79 2.66 0.26 2.15
CA ALA A 79 2.57 0.99 0.88
C ALA A 79 2.88 0.10 -0.33
N ILE A 80 3.93 -0.72 -0.24
CA ILE A 80 4.30 -1.67 -1.31
C ILE A 80 3.17 -2.69 -1.56
N HIS A 81 2.57 -3.27 -0.51
CA HIS A 81 1.45 -4.19 -0.69
C HIS A 81 0.22 -3.53 -1.35
N MET A 82 -0.07 -2.27 -1.00
CA MET A 82 -1.15 -1.51 -1.64
C MET A 82 -0.85 -1.23 -3.13
N GLU A 83 0.40 -0.94 -3.47
CA GLU A 83 0.84 -0.76 -4.86
C GLU A 83 0.73 -2.05 -5.67
N ILE A 84 1.16 -3.19 -5.10
CA ILE A 84 1.00 -4.52 -5.71
C ILE A 84 -0.48 -4.83 -5.96
N ILE A 85 -1.36 -4.54 -5.00
CA ILE A 85 -2.81 -4.72 -5.16
C ILE A 85 -3.34 -3.88 -6.33
N THR A 86 -2.90 -2.63 -6.44
CA THR A 86 -3.29 -1.72 -7.53
C THR A 86 -2.84 -2.23 -8.89
N LEU A 87 -1.60 -2.71 -9.00
CA LEU A 87 -1.08 -3.28 -10.25
C LEU A 87 -1.80 -4.56 -10.63
N ALA A 88 -2.07 -5.45 -9.66
CA ALA A 88 -2.86 -6.66 -9.89
C ALA A 88 -4.28 -6.35 -10.36
N GLU A 89 -4.92 -5.31 -9.84
CA GLU A 89 -6.24 -4.85 -10.33
C GLU A 89 -6.17 -4.35 -11.78
N LYS A 90 -5.14 -3.60 -12.16
CA LYS A 90 -4.93 -3.18 -13.55
C LYS A 90 -4.75 -4.36 -14.49
N ILE A 91 -3.98 -5.38 -14.09
CA ILE A 91 -3.83 -6.63 -14.86
C ILE A 91 -5.19 -7.31 -15.03
N ILE A 92 -5.99 -7.42 -13.96
CA ILE A 92 -7.34 -8.02 -14.04
C ILE A 92 -8.23 -7.28 -15.03
N VAL A 93 -8.21 -5.94 -15.05
CA VAL A 93 -9.02 -5.12 -15.97
C VAL A 93 -8.59 -5.35 -17.42
N LEU A 94 -7.29 -5.26 -17.71
CA LEU A 94 -6.77 -5.51 -19.06
C LEU A 94 -7.02 -6.94 -19.54
N SER A 95 -6.88 -7.92 -18.65
CA SER A 95 -7.19 -9.31 -18.98
C SER A 95 -8.67 -9.53 -19.25
N LYS A 96 -9.58 -8.77 -18.62
CA LYS A 96 -11.01 -8.84 -18.95
C LYS A 96 -11.29 -8.30 -20.35
N GLU A 97 -10.70 -7.15 -20.69
CA GLU A 97 -10.79 -6.57 -22.04
C GLU A 97 -10.28 -7.58 -23.09
N GLY A 98 -9.12 -8.20 -22.86
CA GLY A 98 -8.59 -9.24 -23.75
C GLY A 98 -9.44 -10.51 -23.84
N ILE A 99 -10.13 -10.90 -22.76
CA ILE A 99 -11.10 -12.01 -22.76
C ILE A 99 -12.33 -11.66 -23.61
N GLU A 100 -12.79 -10.41 -23.52
CA GLU A 100 -13.95 -9.91 -24.28
C GLU A 100 -13.64 -9.81 -25.78
N ASP A 101 -12.44 -9.37 -26.15
CA ASP A 101 -11.98 -9.31 -27.55
C ASP A 101 -11.92 -10.70 -28.21
N ASN A 102 -11.51 -11.73 -27.45
CA ASN A 102 -11.55 -13.14 -27.87
C ASN A 102 -10.95 -13.43 -29.25
N LEU A 103 -9.78 -12.84 -29.55
CA LEU A 103 -9.08 -12.95 -30.84
C LEU A 103 -8.86 -14.41 -31.30
N ASP A 104 -8.31 -15.25 -30.42
CA ASP A 104 -8.06 -16.67 -30.69
C ASP A 104 -7.99 -17.49 -29.39
N PRO A 105 -8.10 -18.84 -29.44
CA PRO A 105 -8.16 -19.68 -28.24
C PRO A 105 -6.92 -19.59 -27.34
N LYS A 106 -5.72 -19.40 -27.89
CA LYS A 106 -4.49 -19.29 -27.09
C LYS A 106 -4.43 -17.94 -26.39
N CYS A 107 -4.79 -16.87 -27.09
CA CYS A 107 -4.85 -15.53 -26.51
C CYS A 107 -5.91 -15.44 -25.40
N LEU A 108 -7.10 -15.99 -25.64
CA LEU A 108 -8.17 -16.11 -24.63
C LEU A 108 -7.69 -16.88 -23.39
N ALA A 109 -7.00 -18.01 -23.57
CA ALA A 109 -6.48 -18.80 -22.46
C ALA A 109 -5.42 -18.03 -21.65
N ALA A 110 -4.54 -17.30 -22.32
CA ALA A 110 -3.52 -16.48 -21.67
C ALA A 110 -4.14 -15.38 -20.79
N PHE A 111 -5.15 -14.66 -21.28
CA PHE A 111 -5.83 -13.64 -20.48
C PHE A 111 -6.62 -14.22 -19.30
N LYS A 112 -7.26 -15.38 -19.48
CA LYS A 112 -7.92 -16.09 -18.36
C LYS A 112 -6.92 -16.44 -17.26
N GLN A 113 -5.78 -17.01 -17.64
CA GLN A 113 -4.71 -17.35 -16.70
C GLN A 113 -4.15 -16.11 -15.99
N ALA A 114 -3.80 -15.06 -16.74
CA ALA A 114 -3.25 -13.83 -16.18
C ALA A 114 -4.22 -13.16 -15.17
N LYS A 115 -5.52 -13.19 -15.46
CA LYS A 115 -6.56 -12.70 -14.53
C LYS A 115 -6.56 -13.49 -13.21
N ASP A 116 -6.49 -14.82 -13.27
CA ASP A 116 -6.55 -15.68 -12.09
C ASP A 116 -5.25 -15.60 -11.26
N GLU A 117 -4.10 -15.47 -11.92
CA GLU A 117 -2.81 -15.23 -11.27
C GLU A 117 -2.77 -13.86 -10.57
N ALA A 118 -3.22 -12.80 -11.24
CA ALA A 118 -3.31 -11.47 -10.66
C ALA A 118 -4.26 -11.43 -9.46
N TRP A 119 -5.38 -12.17 -9.51
CA TRP A 119 -6.26 -12.34 -8.35
C TRP A 119 -5.53 -12.98 -7.17
N THR A 120 -4.76 -14.03 -7.42
CA THR A 120 -3.96 -14.71 -6.38
C THR A 120 -2.93 -13.77 -5.76
N ILE A 121 -2.20 -13.00 -6.57
CA ILE A 121 -1.22 -11.99 -6.10
C ILE A 121 -1.90 -10.95 -5.20
N LYS A 122 -3.06 -10.46 -5.63
CA LYS A 122 -3.88 -9.50 -4.86
C LYS A 122 -4.27 -10.08 -3.50
N GLN A 123 -4.74 -11.32 -3.44
CA GLN A 123 -5.15 -11.95 -2.18
C GLN A 123 -3.97 -12.16 -1.23
N ARG A 124 -2.79 -12.58 -1.72
CA ARG A 124 -1.59 -12.72 -0.88
C ARG A 124 -1.20 -11.40 -0.21
N SER A 125 -1.20 -10.30 -0.95
CA SER A 125 -0.89 -8.98 -0.37
C SER A 125 -1.94 -8.51 0.64
N LYS A 126 -3.23 -8.83 0.42
CA LYS A 126 -4.29 -8.55 1.40
C LYS A 126 -4.11 -9.35 2.69
N THR A 127 -3.68 -10.60 2.61
CA THR A 127 -3.39 -11.43 3.78
C THR A 127 -2.27 -10.84 4.62
N GLU A 128 -1.18 -10.39 4.00
CA GLU A 128 -0.08 -9.74 4.71
C GLU A 128 -0.53 -8.43 5.38
N LEU A 129 -1.27 -7.57 4.66
CA LEU A 129 -1.84 -6.35 5.24
C LEU A 129 -2.76 -6.64 6.43
N ALA A 130 -3.62 -7.65 6.34
CA ALA A 130 -4.48 -8.05 7.46
C ALA A 130 -3.65 -8.50 8.67
N GLY A 131 -2.60 -9.29 8.44
CA GLY A 131 -1.63 -9.67 9.48
C GLY A 131 -0.93 -8.47 10.10
N HIS A 132 -0.53 -7.49 9.30
CA HIS A 132 0.09 -6.26 9.77
C HIS A 132 -0.85 -5.47 10.70
N MET A 133 -2.10 -5.23 10.30
CA MET A 133 -3.07 -4.48 11.11
C MET A 133 -3.35 -5.18 12.45
N ASN A 134 -3.49 -6.51 12.45
CA ASN A 134 -3.71 -7.30 13.67
C ASN A 134 -2.52 -7.23 14.65
N LEU A 135 -1.31 -7.01 14.15
CA LEU A 135 -0.08 -6.91 14.94
C LEU A 135 0.33 -5.47 15.24
N GLY A 136 -0.51 -4.48 14.93
CA GLY A 136 -0.22 -3.07 15.15
C GLY A 136 0.88 -2.49 14.24
N LYS A 137 1.13 -3.13 13.09
CA LYS A 137 2.07 -2.70 12.05
C LYS A 137 1.35 -1.80 11.05
N TRP A 138 0.99 -0.59 11.48
CA TRP A 138 0.26 0.39 10.66
C TRP A 138 1.16 1.05 9.62
#